data_AF-A0A432W9M8-F1
#
_entry.id   AF-A0A432W9M8-F1
#
_cell.length_a   1.000
_cell.length_b   1.000
_cell.length_c   1.000
_cell.angle_alpha   90.00
_cell.angle_beta   90.00
_cell.angle_gamma   90.00
#
_symmetry.space_group_name_H-M   'P 1'
#
loop_
_entity.id
_entity.type
_entity.pdbx_description
1 polymer ?
#
loop_
_entity_poly.entity_id
_entity_poly.type
_entity_poly.pdbx_seq_one_letter_code
_entity_poly.pdbx_strand_id
1 'polypeptide(L)'
;MKAVPILAASALVSLVACQQTPILERNPGAERASYSEWTCDGEKVLAQFYGARVVISDSRSSRWLDRGTQVGKVFRAENAEFRFRGDSATWTRGDQTSDCEVRPLPEEWQEAKADMRGPLRFMARGEQPQWLLKITDKDVFFEVPQEEQYRRLPASEPDYYLDMWTYDIQTREDRMRVQITDGLCRDPRTSEPYPSTVRATWNDQVFRGCGRWLAKGDYRP
;
A
#
# COMPACT_ATOMS: atom_id res chain seq x y z
N MET A 1 45.85 -7.75 -76.44
CA MET A 1 44.73 -8.18 -75.57
C MET A 1 45.19 -8.12 -74.13
N LYS A 2 44.74 -7.11 -73.37
CA LYS A 2 45.04 -6.95 -71.94
C LYS A 2 43.70 -6.85 -71.20
N ALA A 3 43.51 -7.73 -70.23
CA ALA A 3 42.27 -7.90 -69.48
C ALA A 3 42.05 -6.76 -68.49
N VAL A 4 40.81 -6.30 -68.38
CA VAL A 4 40.32 -5.32 -67.40
C VAL A 4 39.74 -6.10 -66.20
N PRO A 5 40.14 -5.83 -64.95
CA PRO A 5 39.51 -6.43 -63.79
C PRO A 5 38.27 -5.63 -63.38
N ILE A 6 37.14 -6.33 -63.25
CA ILE A 6 35.88 -5.80 -62.70
C ILE A 6 35.96 -5.92 -61.18
N LEU A 7 35.98 -4.78 -60.48
CA LEU A 7 35.86 -4.70 -59.02
C LEU A 7 34.38 -4.84 -58.63
N ALA A 8 34.03 -5.93 -57.95
CA ALA A 8 32.73 -6.11 -57.32
C ALA A 8 32.70 -5.35 -55.98
N ALA A 9 31.86 -4.32 -55.88
CA ALA A 9 31.60 -3.61 -54.64
C ALA A 9 30.57 -4.38 -53.80
N SER A 10 31.00 -4.95 -52.68
CA SER A 10 30.13 -5.58 -51.68
C SER A 10 29.47 -4.50 -50.82
N ALA A 11 28.15 -4.34 -50.95
CA ALA A 11 27.35 -3.50 -50.07
C ALA A 11 27.07 -4.24 -48.75
N LEU A 12 27.63 -3.74 -47.64
CA LEU A 12 27.29 -4.15 -46.28
C LEU A 12 25.97 -3.47 -45.88
N VAL A 13 24.89 -4.25 -45.84
CA VAL A 13 23.61 -3.84 -45.25
C VAL A 13 23.71 -4.06 -43.74
N SER A 14 23.85 -2.98 -42.97
CA SER A 14 23.75 -3.02 -41.51
C SER A 14 22.29 -3.20 -41.11
N LEU A 15 21.92 -4.41 -40.70
CA LEU A 15 20.67 -4.67 -40.01
C LEU A 15 20.76 -4.04 -38.61
N VAL A 16 20.14 -2.88 -38.43
CA VAL A 16 19.86 -2.31 -37.10
C VAL A 16 18.80 -3.20 -36.46
N ALA A 17 19.24 -4.12 -35.60
CA ALA A 17 18.34 -4.87 -34.74
C ALA A 17 17.73 -3.88 -33.74
N CYS A 18 16.42 -3.61 -33.86
CA CYS A 18 15.64 -3.03 -32.79
C CYS A 18 15.82 -3.94 -31.56
N GLN A 19 16.64 -3.53 -30.60
CA GLN A 19 16.62 -4.14 -29.28
C GLN A 19 15.25 -3.84 -28.69
N GLN A 20 14.36 -4.83 -28.74
CA GLN A 20 13.12 -4.82 -27.98
C GLN A 20 13.52 -4.58 -26.53
N THR A 21 13.12 -3.44 -25.98
CA THR A 21 13.22 -3.18 -24.55
C THR A 21 12.58 -4.38 -23.86
N PRO A 22 13.31 -5.14 -23.02
CA PRO A 22 12.72 -6.27 -22.34
C PRO A 22 11.51 -5.73 -21.58
N ILE A 23 10.33 -6.27 -21.91
CA ILE A 23 9.15 -6.09 -21.09
C ILE A 23 9.54 -6.70 -19.76
N LEU A 24 9.81 -5.85 -18.75
CA LEU A 24 9.95 -6.28 -17.37
C LEU A 24 8.66 -7.02 -17.05
N GLU A 25 8.73 -8.36 -17.08
CA GLU A 25 7.64 -9.21 -16.66
C GLU A 25 7.23 -8.73 -15.27
N ARG A 26 5.99 -8.26 -15.17
CA ARG A 26 5.32 -7.93 -13.91
C ARG A 26 5.55 -9.14 -13.02
N ASN A 27 6.36 -9.02 -11.96
CA ASN A 27 6.63 -10.11 -11.03
C ASN A 27 5.42 -10.22 -10.09
N PRO A 28 4.46 -11.15 -10.31
CA PRO A 28 3.29 -11.26 -9.46
C PRO A 28 3.64 -11.72 -8.03
N GLY A 29 4.90 -12.06 -7.78
CA GLY A 29 5.42 -12.58 -6.51
C GLY A 29 6.32 -11.63 -5.73
N ALA A 30 6.36 -10.33 -6.04
CA ALA A 30 6.81 -9.36 -5.05
C ALA A 30 5.80 -9.46 -3.88
N GLU A 31 6.20 -10.19 -2.84
CA GLU A 31 5.33 -10.58 -1.72
C GLU A 31 4.72 -9.32 -1.10
N ARG A 32 3.45 -9.06 -1.43
CA ARG A 32 2.71 -7.87 -1.04
C ARG A 32 2.83 -7.71 0.48
N ALA A 33 3.11 -6.49 0.94
CA ALA A 33 3.22 -6.24 2.38
C ALA A 33 1.87 -6.51 3.06
N SER A 34 1.74 -7.66 3.73
CA SER A 34 0.61 -7.92 4.61
C SER A 34 0.81 -7.15 5.91
N TYR A 35 -0.27 -6.81 6.62
CA TYR A 35 -0.13 -6.18 7.93
C TYR A 35 -1.17 -6.71 8.91
N SER A 36 -0.87 -6.53 10.19
CA SER A 36 -1.81 -6.68 11.28
C SER A 36 -1.68 -5.51 12.25
N GLU A 37 -2.78 -5.18 12.89
CA GLU A 37 -2.87 -4.05 13.81
C GLU A 37 -3.21 -4.57 15.19
N TRP A 38 -2.52 -4.03 16.19
CA TRP A 38 -2.54 -4.51 17.56
C TRP A 38 -2.70 -3.35 18.53
N THR A 39 -3.21 -3.67 19.71
CA THR A 39 -3.18 -2.81 20.88
C THR A 39 -2.32 -3.50 21.93
N CYS A 40 -1.16 -2.94 22.25
CA CYS A 40 -0.22 -3.47 23.24
C CYS A 40 -0.18 -2.55 24.46
N ASP A 41 -0.70 -2.99 25.61
CA ASP A 41 -0.87 -2.15 26.81
C ASP A 41 -1.52 -0.77 26.55
N GLY A 42 -2.49 -0.72 25.62
CA GLY A 42 -3.16 0.50 25.19
C GLY A 42 -2.45 1.30 24.09
N GLU A 43 -1.21 0.95 23.72
CA GLU A 43 -0.50 1.54 22.59
C GLU A 43 -0.90 0.88 21.27
N LYS A 44 -1.16 1.68 20.23
CA LYS A 44 -1.46 1.19 18.88
C LYS A 44 -0.16 0.77 18.19
N VAL A 45 -0.10 -0.49 17.76
CA VAL A 45 1.05 -1.09 17.10
C VAL A 45 0.66 -1.66 15.75
N LEU A 46 1.46 -1.37 14.73
CA LEU A 46 1.31 -1.88 13.37
C LEU A 46 2.45 -2.85 13.07
N ALA A 47 2.12 -4.08 12.68
CA ALA A 47 3.07 -5.06 12.17
C ALA A 47 2.92 -5.15 10.64
N GLN A 48 3.95 -4.78 9.89
CA GLN A 48 3.99 -4.90 8.42
C GLN A 48 4.97 -6.00 8.01
N PHE A 49 4.49 -7.04 7.35
CA PHE A 49 5.26 -8.22 6.99
C PHE A 49 5.76 -8.12 5.55
N TYR A 50 7.05 -8.36 5.38
CA TYR A 50 7.78 -8.39 4.12
C TYR A 50 8.51 -9.75 4.04
N GLY A 51 7.73 -10.80 3.77
CA GLY A 51 8.18 -12.20 3.74
C GLY A 51 8.78 -12.71 5.04
N ALA A 52 10.11 -12.80 5.08
CA ALA A 52 10.85 -13.24 6.27
C ALA A 52 11.09 -12.10 7.28
N ARG A 53 10.67 -10.87 6.99
CA ARG A 53 10.84 -9.72 7.87
C ARG A 53 9.52 -9.12 8.31
N VAL A 54 9.53 -8.44 9.44
CA VAL A 54 8.42 -7.58 9.88
C VAL A 54 8.96 -6.24 10.35
N VAL A 55 8.25 -5.16 10.03
CA VAL A 55 8.41 -3.87 10.68
C VAL A 55 7.34 -3.74 11.74
N ILE A 56 7.76 -3.59 12.99
CA ILE A 56 6.86 -3.22 14.09
C ILE A 56 6.96 -1.72 14.27
N SER A 57 5.85 -1.02 14.03
CA SER A 57 5.74 0.43 14.19
C SER A 57 4.75 0.75 15.31
N ASP A 58 5.21 1.51 16.28
CA ASP A 58 4.41 2.08 17.37
C ASP A 58 4.36 3.60 17.22
N SER A 59 3.80 4.33 18.19
CA SER A 59 3.68 5.80 18.11
C SER A 59 5.02 6.54 18.07
N ARG A 60 6.12 5.90 18.49
CA ARG A 60 7.42 6.52 18.72
C ARG A 60 8.51 6.04 17.76
N SER A 61 8.38 4.83 17.25
CA SER A 61 9.48 4.13 16.57
C SER A 61 8.99 3.08 15.59
N SER A 62 9.92 2.64 14.73
CA SER A 62 9.74 1.50 13.83
C SER A 62 10.98 0.61 13.94
N ARG A 63 10.80 -0.71 14.07
CA ARG A 63 11.89 -1.67 14.19
C ARG A 63 11.72 -2.80 13.19
N TRP A 64 12.78 -3.09 12.44
CA TRP A 64 12.89 -4.27 11.60
C TRP A 64 13.25 -5.48 12.46
N LEU A 65 12.53 -6.57 12.27
CA LEU A 65 12.77 -7.85 12.91
C LEU A 65 12.82 -8.93 11.82
N ASP A 66 13.72 -9.90 11.99
CA ASP A 66 13.84 -11.06 11.12
C ASP A 66 13.10 -12.26 11.71
N ARG A 67 12.58 -13.13 10.86
CA ARG A 67 11.92 -14.38 11.28
C ARG A 67 12.94 -15.24 12.05
N GLY A 68 12.54 -15.70 13.23
CA GLY A 68 13.35 -16.62 14.03
C GLY A 68 13.48 -18.01 13.38
N THR A 69 14.42 -18.81 13.86
CA THR A 69 14.70 -20.19 13.39
C THR A 69 13.67 -21.23 13.84
N GLN A 70 12.76 -20.87 14.74
CA GLN A 70 11.70 -21.76 15.22
C GLN A 70 10.48 -21.73 14.29
N VAL A 71 9.88 -22.89 14.05
CA VAL A 71 8.58 -23.01 13.39
C VAL A 71 7.55 -22.24 14.22
N GLY A 72 7.16 -21.06 13.73
CA GLY A 72 6.27 -20.16 14.47
C GLY A 72 6.24 -18.74 13.90
N LYS A 73 5.29 -17.96 14.38
CA LYS A 73 5.07 -16.55 14.06
C LYS A 73 5.87 -15.65 15.02
N VAL A 74 7.19 -15.85 15.04
CA VAL A 74 8.13 -15.13 15.93
C VAL A 74 9.20 -14.41 15.10
N PHE A 75 9.37 -13.13 15.39
CA PHE A 75 10.32 -12.24 14.73
C PHE A 75 11.21 -11.57 15.77
N ARG A 76 12.50 -11.45 15.50
CA ARG A 76 13.51 -11.00 16.46
C ARG A 76 14.50 -10.02 15.86
N ALA A 77 15.04 -9.17 16.72
CA ALA A 77 16.27 -8.41 16.54
C ALA A 77 17.02 -8.40 17.88
N GLU A 78 18.17 -7.71 17.95
CA GLU A 78 19.08 -7.75 19.11
C GLU A 78 18.38 -7.60 20.47
N ASN A 79 17.50 -6.60 20.62
CA ASN A 79 16.77 -6.31 21.85
C ASN A 79 15.26 -6.18 21.62
N ALA A 80 14.70 -6.93 20.66
CA ALA A 80 13.28 -6.88 20.38
C ALA A 80 12.76 -8.24 19.89
N GLU A 81 11.56 -8.61 20.34
CA GLU A 81 10.86 -9.82 19.88
C GLU A 81 9.38 -9.48 19.67
N PHE A 82 8.85 -9.83 18.50
CA PHE A 82 7.41 -9.85 18.25
C PHE A 82 6.96 -11.27 17.99
N ARG A 83 6.05 -11.76 18.83
CA ARG A 83 5.49 -13.11 18.75
C ARG A 83 3.98 -13.01 18.69
N PHE A 84 3.33 -13.72 17.79
CA PHE A 84 1.87 -13.70 17.71
C PHE A 84 1.27 -15.07 17.44
N ARG A 85 0.06 -15.30 17.94
CA ARG A 85 -0.73 -16.53 17.76
C ARG A 85 -2.21 -16.20 17.75
N GLY A 86 -2.86 -16.39 16.60
CA GLY A 86 -4.27 -16.04 16.45
C GLY A 86 -4.44 -14.54 16.67
N ASP A 87 -5.28 -14.19 17.65
CA ASP A 87 -5.63 -12.80 17.97
C ASP A 87 -4.85 -12.20 19.15
N SER A 88 -3.82 -12.89 19.64
CA SER A 88 -2.90 -12.38 20.67
C SER A 88 -1.46 -12.30 20.18
N ALA A 89 -0.70 -11.37 20.75
CA ALA A 89 0.73 -11.20 20.51
C ALA A 89 1.44 -10.72 21.78
N THR A 90 2.77 -10.83 21.79
CA THR A 90 3.65 -10.21 22.78
C THR A 90 4.68 -9.37 22.04
N TRP A 91 4.87 -8.13 22.53
CA TRP A 91 5.85 -7.20 21.98
C TRP A 91 6.89 -6.87 23.04
N THR A 92 8.12 -7.37 22.84
CA THR A 92 9.25 -7.14 23.73
C THR A 92 10.19 -6.09 23.13
N ARG A 93 10.56 -5.08 23.93
CA ARG A 93 11.50 -4.00 23.63
C ARG A 93 12.46 -3.82 24.81
N GLY A 94 13.70 -4.29 24.69
CA GLY A 94 14.63 -4.36 25.82
C GLY A 94 14.04 -5.22 26.94
N ASP A 95 13.95 -4.65 28.14
CA ASP A 95 13.39 -5.33 29.32
C ASP A 95 11.86 -5.23 29.44
N GLN A 96 11.21 -4.47 28.55
CA GLN A 96 9.76 -4.30 28.56
C GLN A 96 9.09 -5.33 27.66
N THR A 97 8.09 -6.03 28.18
CA THR A 97 7.21 -6.90 27.38
C THR A 97 5.78 -6.47 27.60
N SER A 98 5.07 -6.23 26.50
CA SER A 98 3.65 -5.87 26.48
C SER A 98 2.82 -7.00 25.89
N ASP A 99 1.67 -7.25 26.49
CA ASP A 99 0.65 -8.12 25.92
C ASP A 99 -0.16 -7.34 24.90
N CYS A 100 -0.39 -7.96 23.75
CA CYS A 100 -1.02 -7.34 22.60
C CYS A 100 -2.25 -8.13 22.17
N GLU A 101 -3.31 -7.42 21.82
CA GLU A 101 -4.52 -7.99 21.23
C GLU A 101 -4.75 -7.39 19.85
N VAL A 102 -5.41 -8.16 18.96
CA VAL A 102 -5.80 -7.63 17.65
C VAL A 102 -6.67 -6.40 17.84
N ARG A 103 -6.29 -5.33 17.15
CA ARG A 103 -7.01 -4.08 17.21
C ARG A 103 -8.26 -4.15 16.32
N PRO A 104 -9.46 -3.94 16.86
CA PRO A 104 -10.64 -3.78 16.02
C PRO A 104 -10.50 -2.53 15.15
N LEU A 105 -11.23 -2.49 14.03
CA LEU A 105 -11.34 -1.26 13.25
C LEU A 105 -11.96 -0.16 14.14
N PRO A 106 -11.56 1.11 13.96
CA PRO A 106 -12.25 2.22 14.62
C PRO A 106 -13.75 2.20 14.29
N GLU A 107 -14.59 2.66 15.20
CA GLU A 107 -16.06 2.61 15.07
C GLU A 107 -16.53 3.27 13.76
N GLU A 108 -15.97 4.42 13.41
CA GLU A 108 -16.33 5.14 12.19
C GLU A 108 -15.98 4.37 10.90
N TRP A 109 -15.04 3.44 10.99
CA TRP A 109 -14.68 2.53 9.89
C TRP A 109 -15.56 1.29 9.88
N GLN A 110 -16.03 0.84 11.04
CA GLN A 110 -17.00 -0.25 11.15
C GLN A 110 -18.36 0.17 10.59
N GLU A 111 -18.83 1.36 10.96
CA GLU A 111 -20.06 1.97 10.43
C GLU A 111 -19.97 2.15 8.92
N ALA A 112 -18.88 2.78 8.44
CA ALA A 112 -18.66 2.94 7.00
C ALA A 112 -18.63 1.60 6.27
N LYS A 113 -18.12 0.53 6.88
CA LYS A 113 -18.15 -0.80 6.30
C LYS A 113 -19.57 -1.39 6.25
N ALA A 114 -20.41 -1.09 7.23
CA ALA A 114 -21.79 -1.56 7.31
C ALA A 114 -22.74 -0.80 6.36
N ASP A 115 -22.53 0.50 6.18
CA ASP A 115 -23.44 1.38 5.43
C ASP A 115 -23.31 1.27 3.90
N MET A 116 -22.24 0.64 3.42
CA MET A 116 -21.91 0.63 2.00
C MET A 116 -22.64 -0.48 1.26
N ARG A 117 -23.26 -0.13 0.11
CA ARG A 117 -23.89 -1.08 -0.81
C ARG A 117 -22.83 -1.83 -1.64
N GLY A 118 -21.94 -2.54 -0.97
CA GLY A 118 -20.83 -3.29 -1.57
C GLY A 118 -19.67 -3.45 -0.57
N PRO A 119 -18.76 -4.41 -0.82
CA PRO A 119 -17.64 -4.62 0.09
C PRO A 119 -16.71 -3.40 0.05
N LEU A 120 -16.64 -2.69 1.19
CA LEU A 120 -15.67 -1.63 1.37
C LEU A 120 -14.27 -2.24 1.43
N ARG A 121 -13.42 -1.88 0.45
CA ARG A 121 -12.08 -2.46 0.28
C ARG A 121 -11.02 -1.63 0.96
N PHE A 122 -11.15 -0.30 0.88
CA PHE A 122 -10.14 0.62 1.37
C PHE A 122 -10.78 1.88 1.93
N MET A 123 -10.15 2.42 2.97
CA MET A 123 -10.51 3.70 3.54
C MET A 123 -9.25 4.49 3.87
N ALA A 124 -9.31 5.81 3.66
CA ALA A 124 -8.26 6.73 4.02
C ALA A 124 -8.80 8.09 4.41
N ARG A 125 -8.01 8.83 5.18
CA ARG A 125 -8.32 10.19 5.62
C ARG A 125 -7.08 11.07 5.63
N GLY A 126 -7.29 12.37 5.53
CA GLY A 126 -6.28 13.39 5.82
C GLY A 126 -6.88 14.58 6.56
N GLU A 127 -6.01 15.40 7.13
CA GLU A 127 -6.38 16.47 8.08
C GLU A 127 -6.26 17.88 7.48
N GLN A 128 -5.42 18.07 6.45
CA GLN A 128 -5.16 19.40 5.88
C GLN A 128 -5.12 19.39 4.33
N PRO A 129 -6.22 19.77 3.64
CA PRO A 129 -7.56 19.95 4.21
C PRO A 129 -8.12 18.63 4.75
N GLN A 130 -9.21 18.67 5.54
CA GLN A 130 -9.84 17.45 6.02
C GLN A 130 -10.54 16.73 4.86
N TRP A 131 -10.28 15.44 4.67
CA TRP A 131 -10.92 14.64 3.64
C TRP A 131 -11.09 13.17 4.03
N LEU A 132 -12.03 12.49 3.38
CA LEU A 132 -12.31 11.07 3.53
C LEU A 132 -12.42 10.41 2.16
N LEU A 133 -11.77 9.26 2.00
CA LEU A 133 -11.83 8.41 0.82
C LEU A 133 -12.34 7.03 1.22
N LYS A 134 -13.30 6.50 0.46
CA LYS A 134 -13.80 5.12 0.58
C LYS A 134 -13.77 4.49 -0.80
N ILE A 135 -13.19 3.30 -0.93
CA ILE A 135 -13.14 2.55 -2.20
C ILE A 135 -13.88 1.23 -2.03
N THR A 136 -14.82 0.97 -2.93
CA THR A 136 -15.52 -0.31 -3.08
C THR A 136 -15.14 -0.95 -4.42
N ASP A 137 -15.73 -2.12 -4.72
CA ASP A 137 -15.56 -2.78 -6.01
C ASP A 137 -16.09 -1.95 -7.21
N LYS A 138 -17.02 -1.01 -6.98
CA LYS A 138 -17.72 -0.29 -8.06
C LYS A 138 -17.53 1.21 -8.03
N ASP A 139 -17.24 1.76 -6.86
CA ASP A 139 -17.30 3.18 -6.60
C ASP A 139 -16.14 3.64 -5.72
N VAL A 140 -15.63 4.83 -6.04
CA VAL A 140 -14.77 5.65 -5.20
C VAL A 140 -15.59 6.82 -4.67
N PHE A 141 -15.66 6.92 -3.35
CA PHE A 141 -16.30 8.03 -2.66
C PHE A 141 -15.24 8.94 -2.08
N PHE A 142 -15.32 10.22 -2.40
CA PHE A 142 -14.40 11.25 -1.92
C PHE A 142 -15.19 12.40 -1.32
N GLU A 143 -14.83 12.78 -0.11
CA GLU A 143 -15.52 13.81 0.67
C GLU A 143 -14.52 14.81 1.23
N VAL A 144 -14.79 16.10 1.05
CA VAL A 144 -14.06 17.22 1.65
C VAL A 144 -15.08 18.05 2.44
N PRO A 145 -15.31 17.74 3.73
CA PRO A 145 -16.42 18.32 4.49
C PRO A 145 -16.40 19.85 4.58
N GLN A 146 -15.20 20.43 4.72
CA GLN A 146 -15.04 21.88 4.82
C GLN A 146 -15.43 22.64 3.55
N GLU A 147 -15.45 21.96 2.42
CA GLU A 147 -15.83 22.52 1.12
C GLU A 147 -17.23 22.08 0.68
N GLU A 148 -17.96 21.35 1.53
CA GLU A 148 -19.27 20.72 1.21
C GLU A 148 -19.22 19.87 -0.08
N GLN A 149 -18.04 19.32 -0.37
CA GLN A 149 -17.79 18.58 -1.59
C GLN A 149 -17.89 17.08 -1.33
N TYR A 150 -18.85 16.44 -2.00
CA TYR A 150 -19.00 14.99 -2.03
C TYR A 150 -19.00 14.51 -3.47
N ARG A 151 -18.23 13.46 -3.75
CA ARG A 151 -18.18 12.80 -5.06
C ARG A 151 -18.32 11.31 -4.89
N ARG A 152 -19.15 10.73 -5.75
CA ARG A 152 -19.22 9.30 -6.03
C ARG A 152 -18.80 9.11 -7.47
N LEU A 153 -17.65 8.47 -7.67
CA LEU A 153 -17.06 8.24 -8.97
C LEU A 153 -17.01 6.73 -9.23
N PRO A 154 -17.15 6.28 -10.49
CA PRO A 154 -16.98 4.88 -10.81
C PRO A 154 -15.53 4.46 -10.51
N ALA A 155 -15.36 3.36 -9.79
CA ALA A 155 -14.05 2.76 -9.61
C ALA A 155 -13.62 2.08 -10.93
N SER A 156 -12.43 2.41 -11.41
CA SER A 156 -11.72 1.66 -12.44
C SER A 156 -10.94 0.51 -11.80
N GLU A 157 -10.54 -0.47 -12.61
CA GLU A 157 -9.56 -1.46 -12.19
C GLU A 157 -8.23 -0.74 -11.90
N PRO A 158 -7.64 -0.90 -10.72
CA PRO A 158 -6.42 -0.18 -10.38
C PRO A 158 -5.20 -0.80 -11.05
N ASP A 159 -4.28 0.05 -11.46
CA ASP A 159 -2.94 -0.38 -11.83
C ASP A 159 -2.08 -0.58 -10.58
N TYR A 160 -1.34 -1.69 -10.52
CA TYR A 160 -0.36 -1.94 -9.47
C TYR A 160 1.06 -1.95 -10.01
N TYR A 161 1.90 -1.09 -9.45
CA TYR A 161 3.32 -0.96 -9.82
C TYR A 161 4.13 -0.44 -8.63
N LEU A 162 5.28 -1.07 -8.34
CA LEU A 162 6.21 -0.68 -7.26
C LEU A 162 5.51 -0.40 -5.90
N ASP A 163 4.75 -1.38 -5.40
CA ASP A 163 4.04 -1.29 -4.10
C ASP A 163 2.99 -0.16 -4.01
N MET A 164 2.51 0.30 -5.18
CA MET A 164 1.52 1.35 -5.28
C MET A 164 0.33 0.93 -6.14
N TRP A 165 -0.87 1.11 -5.60
CA TRP A 165 -2.13 1.01 -6.32
C TRP A 165 -2.51 2.38 -6.87
N THR A 166 -2.84 2.44 -8.16
CA THR A 166 -3.25 3.67 -8.84
C THR A 166 -4.64 3.48 -9.43
N TYR A 167 -5.59 4.29 -8.98
CA TYR A 167 -6.90 4.43 -9.60
C TYR A 167 -6.91 5.71 -10.42
N ASP A 168 -7.06 5.57 -11.73
CA ASP A 168 -7.27 6.69 -12.64
C ASP A 168 -8.74 6.74 -13.05
N ILE A 169 -9.39 7.85 -12.71
CA ILE A 169 -10.82 8.06 -12.87
C ILE A 169 -11.01 9.36 -13.64
N GLN A 170 -11.68 9.26 -14.80
CA GLN A 170 -12.03 10.39 -15.63
C GLN A 170 -13.51 10.32 -15.97
N THR A 171 -14.27 11.34 -15.57
CA THR A 171 -15.66 11.54 -16.00
C THR A 171 -15.74 12.81 -16.86
N ARG A 172 -16.97 13.20 -17.25
CA ARG A 172 -17.20 14.49 -17.93
C ARG A 172 -16.89 15.69 -17.02
N GLU A 173 -17.04 15.52 -15.71
CA GLU A 173 -17.00 16.61 -14.73
C GLU A 173 -15.76 16.55 -13.82
N ASP A 174 -15.18 15.36 -13.64
CA ASP A 174 -14.11 15.14 -12.67
C ASP A 174 -12.92 14.39 -13.26
N ARG A 175 -11.72 14.77 -12.84
CA ARG A 175 -10.49 14.00 -12.98
C ARG A 175 -9.96 13.68 -11.60
N MET A 176 -9.89 12.39 -11.26
CA MET A 176 -9.33 11.92 -10.00
C MET A 176 -8.27 10.85 -10.23
N ARG A 177 -7.12 11.03 -9.57
CA ARG A 177 -6.07 10.01 -9.45
C ARG A 177 -5.86 9.69 -7.98
N VAL A 178 -6.05 8.44 -7.59
CA VAL A 178 -5.77 7.96 -6.22
C VAL A 178 -4.56 7.05 -6.26
N GLN A 179 -3.51 7.42 -5.52
CA GLN A 179 -2.31 6.61 -5.33
C GLN A 179 -2.26 6.11 -3.89
N ILE A 180 -2.23 4.80 -3.70
CA ILE A 180 -2.12 4.14 -2.40
C ILE A 180 -0.81 3.39 -2.38
N THR A 181 0.14 3.86 -1.58
CA THR A 181 1.45 3.21 -1.42
C THR A 181 1.44 2.38 -0.14
N ASP A 182 1.72 1.09 -0.26
CA ASP A 182 1.88 0.20 0.90
C ASP A 182 3.17 0.58 1.64
N GLY A 183 3.04 0.89 2.93
CA GLY A 183 4.14 1.43 3.73
C GLY A 183 3.65 2.31 4.86
N LEU A 184 4.48 2.46 5.89
CA LEU A 184 4.15 3.20 7.09
C LEU A 184 3.73 4.64 6.77
N CYS A 185 2.50 4.97 7.12
CA CYS A 185 1.99 6.33 7.21
C CYS A 185 1.76 6.68 8.68
N ARG A 186 2.13 7.88 9.11
CA ARG A 186 1.83 8.37 10.45
C ARG A 186 0.82 9.48 10.35
N ASP A 187 -0.30 9.33 11.06
CA ASP A 187 -1.27 10.40 11.21
C ASP A 187 -0.56 11.60 11.89
N PRO A 188 -0.50 12.79 11.25
CA PRO A 188 0.31 13.89 11.77
C PRO A 188 -0.16 14.41 13.13
N ARG A 189 -1.45 14.22 13.46
CA ARG A 189 -2.06 14.72 14.70
C ARG A 189 -1.86 13.75 15.85
N THR A 190 -1.97 12.44 15.59
CA THR A 190 -1.95 11.41 16.63
C THR A 190 -0.68 10.57 16.65
N SER A 191 0.18 10.69 15.63
CA SER A 191 1.33 9.81 15.37
C SER A 191 0.96 8.32 15.22
N GLU A 192 -0.34 8.01 15.09
CA GLU A 192 -0.83 6.65 14.90
C GLU A 192 -0.26 6.06 13.60
N PRO A 193 0.30 4.83 13.64
CA PRO A 193 0.79 4.16 12.45
C PRO A 193 -0.38 3.57 11.64
N TYR A 194 -0.33 3.80 10.34
CA TYR A 194 -1.22 3.25 9.32
C TYR A 194 -0.40 2.49 8.27
N PRO A 195 -0.96 1.44 7.65
CA PRO A 195 -0.26 0.58 6.71
C PRO A 195 -0.07 1.16 5.32
N SER A 196 -0.75 2.26 4.98
CA SER A 196 -0.68 2.84 3.64
C SER A 196 -0.64 4.37 3.70
N THR A 197 0.19 4.96 2.84
CA THR A 197 0.16 6.38 2.51
C THR A 197 -0.73 6.59 1.30
N VAL A 198 -1.54 7.64 1.32
CA VAL A 198 -2.46 7.97 0.23
C VAL A 198 -2.20 9.36 -0.30
N ARG A 199 -2.19 9.46 -1.62
CA ARG A 199 -2.22 10.71 -2.36
C ARG A 199 -3.39 10.68 -3.34
N ALA A 200 -4.42 11.48 -3.08
CA ALA A 200 -5.49 11.72 -4.04
C ALA A 200 -5.24 13.06 -4.75
N THR A 201 -5.40 13.09 -6.07
CA THR A 201 -5.37 14.31 -6.86
C THR A 201 -6.73 14.45 -7.52
N TRP A 202 -7.48 15.50 -7.19
CA TRP A 202 -8.81 15.76 -7.75
C TRP A 202 -8.86 17.15 -8.33
N ASN A 203 -9.15 17.26 -9.64
CA ASN A 203 -9.20 18.52 -10.37
C ASN A 203 -8.01 19.46 -10.05
N ASP A 204 -6.80 18.87 -10.03
CA ASP A 204 -5.50 19.52 -9.74
C ASP A 204 -5.21 19.84 -8.27
N GLN A 205 -6.15 19.65 -7.35
CA GLN A 205 -5.90 19.73 -5.93
C GLN A 205 -5.33 18.41 -5.39
N VAL A 206 -4.30 18.49 -4.55
CA VAL A 206 -3.62 17.32 -3.99
C VAL A 206 -3.96 17.15 -2.52
N PHE A 207 -4.42 15.96 -2.17
CA PHE A 207 -4.79 15.54 -0.84
C PHE A 207 -3.86 14.42 -0.38
N ARG A 208 -3.34 14.53 0.84
CA ARG A 208 -2.42 13.55 1.44
C ARG A 208 -2.96 13.05 2.76
N GLY A 209 -2.71 11.78 3.05
CA GLY A 209 -3.29 11.15 4.23
C GLY A 209 -2.87 9.71 4.40
N CYS A 210 -3.46 9.06 5.39
CA CYS A 210 -3.19 7.69 5.76
C CYS A 210 -4.41 6.81 5.56
N GLY A 211 -4.20 5.54 5.21
CA GLY A 211 -5.29 4.61 4.95
C GLY A 211 -4.95 3.18 5.28
N ARG A 212 -5.95 2.31 5.13
CA ARG A 212 -5.81 0.85 5.26
C ARG A 212 -6.84 0.13 4.41
N TRP A 213 -6.47 -1.07 4.01
CA TRP A 213 -7.36 -2.05 3.39
C TRP A 213 -8.24 -2.72 4.47
N LEU A 214 -9.53 -2.93 4.19
CA LEU A 214 -10.49 -3.52 5.12
C LEU A 214 -10.85 -4.96 4.79
N ALA A 215 -10.46 -5.42 3.61
CA ALA A 215 -10.50 -6.83 3.26
C ALA A 215 -9.29 -7.54 3.87
N LYS A 216 -9.54 -8.66 4.57
CA LYS A 216 -8.48 -9.54 5.07
C LYS A 216 -7.97 -10.43 3.93
N GLY A 217 -6.64 -10.59 3.82
CA GLY A 217 -6.01 -11.56 2.91
C GLY A 217 -5.92 -11.12 1.45
N ASP A 218 -5.90 -12.09 0.53
CA ASP A 218 -5.71 -11.99 -0.93
C ASP A 218 -6.80 -11.16 -1.69
N TYR A 219 -7.58 -10.36 -0.95
CA TYR A 219 -8.70 -9.54 -1.39
C TYR A 219 -8.41 -8.02 -1.33
N ARG A 220 -7.13 -7.63 -1.32
CA ARG A 220 -6.74 -6.40 -2.03
C ARG A 220 -6.98 -6.66 -3.52
N PRO A 221 -7.36 -5.67 -4.34
CA PRO A 221 -7.63 -5.87 -5.76
C PRO A 221 -6.55 -6.71 -6.48
#